data_AF-A0A379IW29-F1
#
_entry.id   AF-A0A379IW29-F1
#
_cell.length_a   1.000
_cell.length_b   1.000
_cell.length_c   1.000
_cell.angle_alpha   90.00
_cell.angle_beta   90.00
_cell.angle_gamma   90.00
#
_symmetry.space_group_name_H-M   'P 1'
#
loop_
_entity.id
_entity.type
_entity.pdbx_description
1 polymer ?
#
loop_
_entity_poly.entity_id
_entity_poly.type
_entity_poly.pdbx_seq_one_letter_code
_entity_poly.pdbx_strand_id
1 'polypeptide(L)'
;MQYDGLAWAVALLAVLALLVALRILLNTGWFLGWLRGTCGLAFLALAGLVGLVAYDLYAYEPLQAGKPLVTLSFKADGPQRYQVTLLEGSRERTVTLEGDMWQLDGRLIRWKGLAELIGLEPGYRLERLSGRFLAIEQQALAQHGRVQLAESPYGIDLWRWLRLNQRDLLLFDPQALRVTYLPIAADAVYSVSLTPTGLLAEPMNPAAEAALKDW
;
A
#
# COMPACT_ATOMS: atom_id res chain seq x y z
N MET A 1 -65.61 -15.05 8.53
CA MET A 1 -65.14 -14.95 9.94
C MET A 1 -63.61 -14.85 10.07
N GLN A 2 -62.77 -15.72 9.46
CA GLN A 2 -61.29 -15.58 9.56
C GLN A 2 -60.68 -14.64 8.51
N TYR A 3 -61.17 -14.65 7.26
CA TYR A 3 -60.64 -13.79 6.19
C TYR A 3 -61.05 -12.31 6.34
N ASP A 4 -62.17 -12.04 7.02
CA ASP A 4 -62.64 -10.67 7.25
C ASP A 4 -61.68 -9.89 8.16
N GLY A 5 -61.16 -10.51 9.22
CA GLY A 5 -60.18 -9.88 10.12
C GLY A 5 -58.85 -9.58 9.42
N LEU A 6 -58.42 -10.45 8.51
CA LEU A 6 -57.19 -10.28 7.73
C LEU A 6 -57.35 -9.18 6.68
N ALA A 7 -58.53 -9.10 6.05
CA ALA A 7 -58.88 -8.01 5.13
C ALA A 7 -58.90 -6.65 5.85
N TRP A 8 -59.48 -6.57 7.05
CA TRP A 8 -59.46 -5.35 7.87
C TRP A 8 -58.04 -4.98 8.33
N ALA A 9 -57.21 -5.95 8.70
CA ALA A 9 -55.82 -5.71 9.06
C ALA A 9 -55.01 -5.16 7.88
N VAL A 10 -55.15 -5.75 6.69
CA VAL A 10 -54.48 -5.29 5.48
C VAL A 10 -55.00 -3.92 5.04
N ALA A 11 -56.31 -3.68 5.13
CA ALA A 11 -56.90 -2.37 4.85
C ALA A 11 -56.39 -1.29 5.80
N LEU A 12 -56.26 -1.59 7.10
CA LEU A 12 -55.69 -0.67 8.09
C LEU A 12 -54.22 -0.36 7.77
N LEU A 13 -53.43 -1.37 7.40
CA LEU A 13 -52.02 -1.24 7.03
C LEU A 13 -51.86 -0.39 5.75
N ALA A 14 -52.74 -0.59 4.77
CA ALA A 14 -52.78 0.20 3.55
C ALA A 14 -53.14 1.67 3.82
N VAL A 15 -54.12 1.93 4.70
CA VAL A 15 -54.48 3.30 5.10
C VAL A 15 -53.35 3.96 5.88
N LEU A 16 -52.67 3.24 6.78
CA LEU A 16 -51.49 3.75 7.48
C LEU A 16 -50.36 4.11 6.52
N ALA A 17 -50.04 3.23 5.56
CA ALA A 17 -49.05 3.50 4.53
C ALA A 17 -49.43 4.70 3.66
N LEU A 18 -50.71 4.82 3.29
CA LEU A 18 -51.25 5.95 2.53
C LEU A 18 -51.13 7.27 3.31
N LEU A 19 -51.47 7.28 4.60
CA LEU A 19 -51.37 8.46 5.45
C LEU A 19 -49.91 8.90 5.65
N VAL A 20 -48.98 7.95 5.81
CA VAL A 20 -47.54 8.23 5.88
C VAL A 20 -47.03 8.79 4.57
N ALA A 21 -47.39 8.18 3.43
CA ALA A 21 -47.01 8.67 2.10
C ALA A 21 -47.57 10.07 1.82
N LEU A 22 -48.84 10.33 2.17
CA LEU A 22 -49.48 11.63 1.97
C LEU A 22 -48.86 12.72 2.87
N ARG A 23 -48.54 12.39 4.12
CA ARG A 23 -47.82 13.29 5.03
C ARG A 23 -46.41 13.60 4.55
N ILE A 24 -45.73 12.62 3.92
CA ILE A 24 -44.42 12.78 3.29
C ILE A 24 -44.50 13.70 2.06
N LEU A 25 -45.52 13.51 1.21
CA LEU A 25 -45.74 14.28 -0.02
C LEU A 25 -46.21 15.72 0.25
N LEU A 26 -47.01 15.95 1.29
CA LEU A 26 -47.53 17.27 1.64
C LEU A 26 -46.57 18.10 2.51
N ASN A 27 -45.54 17.48 3.09
CA ASN A 27 -44.58 18.18 3.93
C ASN A 27 -43.28 18.42 3.16
N THR A 28 -43.24 19.55 2.43
CA THR A 28 -42.14 19.99 1.55
C THR A 28 -40.76 19.99 2.24
N GLY A 29 -40.72 20.09 3.57
CA GLY A 29 -39.49 20.04 4.37
C GLY A 29 -38.91 18.65 4.63
N TRP A 30 -39.70 17.57 4.56
CA TRP A 30 -39.20 16.22 4.87
C TRP A 30 -38.37 15.64 3.73
N PHE A 31 -38.82 15.78 2.47
CA PHE A 31 -38.02 15.33 1.31
C PHE A 31 -36.73 16.13 1.18
N LEU A 32 -36.78 17.47 1.35
CA LEU A 32 -35.57 18.29 1.37
C LEU A 32 -34.68 17.99 2.59
N GLY A 33 -35.27 17.66 3.75
CA GLY A 33 -34.53 17.26 4.95
C GLY A 33 -33.83 15.90 4.79
N TRP A 34 -34.53 14.92 4.21
CA TRP A 34 -33.99 13.61 3.86
C TRP A 34 -32.90 13.74 2.80
N LEU A 35 -33.13 14.50 1.73
CA LEU A 35 -32.14 14.74 0.67
C LEU A 35 -30.91 15.48 1.20
N ARG A 36 -31.09 16.48 2.09
CA ARG A 36 -29.97 17.15 2.77
C ARG A 36 -29.22 16.20 3.69
N GLY A 37 -29.92 15.33 4.41
CA GLY A 37 -29.32 14.32 5.27
C GLY A 37 -28.53 13.27 4.48
N THR A 38 -29.09 12.75 3.38
CA THR A 38 -28.42 11.76 2.53
C THR A 38 -27.26 12.38 1.76
N CYS A 39 -27.42 13.58 1.20
CA CYS A 39 -26.29 14.32 0.61
C CYS A 39 -25.22 14.62 1.66
N GLY A 40 -25.59 15.07 2.86
CA GLY A 40 -24.65 15.33 3.95
C GLY A 40 -23.88 14.08 4.37
N LEU A 41 -24.58 12.95 4.55
CA LEU A 41 -23.95 11.66 4.82
C LEU A 41 -23.07 11.19 3.67
N ALA A 42 -23.47 11.40 2.41
CA ALA A 42 -22.67 11.07 1.24
C ALA A 42 -21.39 11.91 1.18
N PHE A 43 -21.47 13.22 1.46
CA PHE A 43 -20.30 14.09 1.55
C PHE A 43 -19.39 13.72 2.72
N LEU A 44 -19.95 13.36 3.88
CA LEU A 44 -19.18 12.86 5.02
C LEU A 44 -18.48 11.54 4.69
N ALA A 45 -19.17 10.62 4.02
CA ALA A 45 -18.57 9.37 3.56
C ALA A 45 -17.46 9.62 2.54
N LEU A 46 -17.68 10.54 1.59
CA LEU A 46 -16.67 10.95 0.63
C LEU A 46 -15.46 11.61 1.31
N ALA A 47 -15.69 12.51 2.26
CA ALA A 47 -14.62 13.16 3.03
C ALA A 47 -13.83 12.13 3.85
N GLY A 48 -14.51 11.14 4.45
CA GLY A 48 -13.86 10.01 5.12
C GLY A 48 -13.00 9.20 4.16
N LEU A 49 -13.50 8.89 2.96
CA LEU A 49 -12.74 8.18 1.93
C LEU A 49 -11.52 8.97 1.47
N VAL A 50 -11.68 10.27 1.20
CA VAL A 50 -10.57 11.17 0.83
C VAL A 50 -9.53 11.25 1.95
N GLY A 51 -9.97 11.33 3.21
CA GLY A 51 -9.08 11.33 4.37
C GLY A 51 -8.27 10.04 4.49
N LEU A 52 -8.89 8.87 4.27
CA LEU A 52 -8.20 7.58 4.25
C LEU A 52 -7.17 7.50 3.12
N VAL A 53 -7.53 7.97 1.92
CA VAL A 53 -6.61 8.05 0.78
C VAL A 53 -5.42 8.96 1.11
N ALA A 54 -5.68 10.16 1.62
CA ALA A 54 -4.63 11.10 2.01
C ALA A 54 -3.69 10.51 3.07
N TYR A 55 -4.22 9.75 4.02
CA TYR A 55 -3.43 9.09 5.05
C TYR A 55 -2.52 7.98 4.50
N ASP A 56 -2.99 7.16 3.55
CA ASP A 56 -2.10 6.18 2.88
C ASP A 56 -1.04 6.87 2.03
N LEU A 57 -1.38 7.96 1.32
CA LEU A 57 -0.41 8.73 0.54
C LEU A 57 0.65 9.41 1.41
N TYR A 58 0.32 9.80 2.64
CA TYR A 58 1.28 10.41 3.56
C TYR A 58 2.47 9.49 3.91
N ALA A 59 2.32 8.18 3.74
CA ALA A 59 3.38 7.20 3.97
C ALA A 59 4.37 7.08 2.79
N TYR A 60 4.16 7.79 1.67
CA TYR A 60 5.04 7.78 0.51
C TYR A 60 6.04 8.92 0.58
N GLU A 61 7.29 8.64 0.23
CA GLU A 61 8.33 9.66 0.11
C GLU A 61 8.50 10.13 -1.34
N PRO A 62 8.78 11.43 -1.56
CA PRO A 62 9.03 11.95 -2.90
C PRO A 62 10.31 11.37 -3.48
N LEU A 63 10.25 10.97 -4.74
CA LEU A 63 11.40 10.44 -5.47
C LEU A 63 12.34 11.57 -5.88
N GLN A 64 13.54 11.59 -5.31
CA GLN A 64 14.59 12.54 -5.71
C GLN A 64 15.44 11.95 -6.85
N ALA A 65 15.52 12.68 -7.97
CA ALA A 65 16.35 12.28 -9.09
C ALA A 65 17.84 12.24 -8.71
N GLY A 66 18.55 11.18 -9.12
CA GLY A 66 20.00 11.05 -8.94
C GLY A 66 20.46 10.67 -7.53
N LYS A 67 19.53 10.39 -6.60
CA LYS A 67 19.86 9.84 -5.28
C LYS A 67 19.39 8.39 -5.17
N PRO A 68 20.11 7.55 -4.42
CA PRO A 68 19.62 6.21 -4.13
C PRO A 68 18.36 6.27 -3.26
N LEU A 69 17.45 5.33 -3.48
CA LEU A 69 16.23 5.17 -2.69
C LEU A 69 16.58 4.69 -1.27
N VAL A 70 17.52 3.75 -1.20
CA VAL A 70 17.99 3.17 0.05
C VAL A 70 19.39 2.62 -0.12
N THR A 71 20.21 2.75 0.92
CA THR A 71 21.48 2.02 1.06
C THR A 71 21.32 0.94 2.11
N LEU A 72 21.66 -0.30 1.75
CA LEU A 72 21.60 -1.47 2.62
C LEU A 72 23.02 -1.84 3.04
N SER A 73 23.27 -1.91 4.34
CA SER A 73 24.53 -2.40 4.90
C SER A 73 24.26 -3.67 5.69
N PHE A 74 24.98 -4.75 5.36
CA PHE A 74 24.80 -6.07 5.93
C PHE A 74 25.93 -6.37 6.92
N LYS A 75 25.60 -6.62 8.18
CA LYS A 75 26.56 -7.04 9.19
C LYS A 75 26.22 -8.45 9.66
N ALA A 76 27.19 -9.36 9.66
CA ALA A 76 26.95 -10.72 10.13
C ALA A 76 26.67 -10.74 11.65
N ASP A 77 25.58 -11.39 12.04
CA ASP A 77 25.12 -11.56 13.44
C ASP A 77 24.91 -13.06 13.79
N GLY A 78 25.43 -13.96 12.96
CA GLY A 78 25.36 -15.41 13.12
C GLY A 78 25.38 -16.16 11.77
N PRO A 79 25.28 -17.51 11.79
CA PRO A 79 25.18 -18.30 10.57
C PRO A 79 23.93 -17.91 9.78
N GLN A 80 24.11 -17.41 8.56
CA GLN A 80 23.02 -16.99 7.66
C GLN A 80 22.05 -15.97 8.29
N ARG A 81 22.53 -15.20 9.28
CA ARG A 81 21.78 -14.20 10.02
C ARG A 81 22.55 -12.89 9.99
N TYR A 82 21.89 -11.85 9.51
CA TYR A 82 22.50 -10.55 9.25
C TYR A 82 21.67 -9.44 9.87
N GLN A 83 22.35 -8.50 10.51
CA GLN A 83 21.78 -7.21 10.88
C GLN A 83 21.91 -6.29 9.67
N VAL A 84 20.77 -5.87 9.11
CA VAL A 84 20.69 -5.03 7.93
C VAL A 84 20.30 -3.62 8.34
N THR A 85 21.17 -2.66 8.07
CA THR A 85 20.87 -1.24 8.22
C THR A 85 20.37 -0.69 6.89
N LEU A 86 19.17 -0.11 6.89
CA LEU A 86 18.58 0.60 5.76
C LEU A 86 18.70 2.10 6.01
N LEU A 87 19.36 2.80 5.09
CA LEU A 87 19.49 4.25 5.08
C LEU A 87 18.67 4.84 3.93
N GLU A 88 17.56 5.49 4.25
CA GLU A 88 16.65 6.19 3.33
C GLU A 88 16.80 7.70 3.53
N GLY A 89 17.64 8.33 2.70
CA GLY A 89 17.99 9.74 2.88
C GLY A 89 18.66 9.99 4.23
N SER A 90 17.92 10.57 5.19
CA SER A 90 18.38 10.82 6.56
C SER A 90 17.78 9.88 7.60
N ARG A 91 16.89 8.96 7.20
CA ARG A 91 16.25 7.98 8.09
C ARG A 91 17.05 6.70 8.06
N GLU A 92 17.51 6.28 9.23
CA GLU A 92 18.21 5.02 9.42
C GLU A 92 17.34 4.07 10.23
N ARG A 93 17.22 2.82 9.77
CA ARG A 93 16.52 1.75 10.49
C ARG A 93 17.32 0.46 10.40
N THR A 94 17.31 -0.32 11.47
CA THR A 94 18.03 -1.60 11.53
C THR A 94 17.04 -2.73 11.69
N VAL A 95 17.23 -3.80 10.92
CA VAL A 95 16.38 -4.99 10.95
C VAL A 95 17.26 -6.25 10.93
N THR A 96 16.72 -7.36 11.44
CA THR A 96 17.39 -8.66 11.34
C THR A 96 16.85 -9.40 10.12
N LEU A 97 17.73 -9.89 9.26
CA LEU A 97 17.40 -10.68 8.08
C LEU A 97 18.13 -12.02 8.12
N GLU A 98 17.41 -13.09 7.82
CA GLU A 98 17.93 -14.45 7.73
C GLU A 98 17.88 -14.95 6.27
N GLY A 99 19.00 -15.48 5.76
CA GLY A 99 19.09 -16.05 4.41
C GLY A 99 20.48 -15.94 3.80
N ASP A 100 20.64 -16.54 2.62
CA ASP A 100 21.86 -16.45 1.79
C ASP A 100 21.75 -15.35 0.74
N MET A 101 20.52 -15.02 0.33
CA MET A 101 20.21 -13.98 -0.63
C MET A 101 19.18 -13.02 -0.06
N TRP A 102 19.19 -11.77 -0.53
CA TRP A 102 18.21 -10.75 -0.17
C TRP A 102 17.42 -10.27 -1.38
N GLN A 103 16.18 -9.84 -1.14
CA GLN A 103 15.29 -9.23 -2.12
C GLN A 103 14.61 -8.03 -1.47
N LEU A 104 14.47 -6.94 -2.20
CA LEU A 104 13.74 -5.75 -1.75
C LEU A 104 12.53 -5.51 -2.65
N ASP A 105 11.36 -5.44 -2.04
CA ASP A 105 10.11 -5.07 -2.70
C ASP A 105 9.72 -3.64 -2.31
N GLY A 106 9.24 -2.88 -3.29
CA GLY A 106 8.74 -1.52 -3.12
C GLY A 106 7.56 -1.23 -4.02
N ARG A 107 6.94 -0.08 -3.77
CA ARG A 107 5.83 0.45 -4.55
C ARG A 107 6.19 1.84 -5.05
N LEU A 108 5.74 2.12 -6.26
CA LEU A 108 5.87 3.42 -6.88
C LEU A 108 4.49 3.87 -7.34
N ILE A 109 4.22 5.15 -7.13
CA ILE A 109 3.08 5.87 -7.69
C ILE A 109 3.66 6.97 -8.57
N ARG A 110 3.48 6.84 -9.88
CA ARG A 110 3.81 7.93 -10.80
C ARG A 110 2.57 8.75 -11.09
N TRP A 111 2.71 10.07 -11.16
CA TRP A 111 1.64 10.94 -11.64
C TRP A 111 1.55 10.86 -13.18
N LYS A 112 0.35 11.04 -13.71
CA LYS A 112 0.05 11.08 -15.15
C LYS A 112 -0.66 12.38 -15.50
N GLY A 113 -0.52 12.80 -16.76
CA GLY A 113 -1.31 13.87 -17.36
C GLY A 113 -1.10 15.23 -16.69
N LEU A 114 -2.19 15.87 -16.25
CA LEU A 114 -2.10 17.22 -15.66
C LEU A 114 -1.32 17.24 -14.34
N ALA A 115 -1.34 16.15 -13.57
CA ALA A 115 -0.61 16.07 -12.31
C ALA A 115 0.91 16.10 -12.52
N GLU A 116 1.38 15.38 -13.55
CA GLU A 116 2.78 15.42 -13.98
C GLU A 116 3.14 16.81 -14.54
N LEU A 117 2.25 17.43 -15.31
CA LEU A 117 2.47 18.74 -15.91
C LEU A 117 2.61 19.87 -14.88
N ILE A 118 1.91 19.80 -13.75
CA ILE A 118 2.05 20.77 -12.64
C ILE A 118 3.24 20.47 -11.72
N GLY A 119 4.08 19.48 -12.07
CA GLY A 119 5.32 19.18 -11.37
C GLY A 119 5.17 18.36 -10.09
N LEU A 120 4.09 17.57 -9.94
CA LEU A 120 3.98 16.64 -8.82
C LEU A 120 5.03 15.53 -8.94
N GLU A 121 5.85 15.39 -7.91
CA GLU A 121 6.88 14.37 -7.84
C GLU A 121 6.26 12.98 -7.57
N PRO A 122 6.76 11.92 -8.22
CA PRO A 122 6.27 10.56 -7.97
C PRO A 122 6.66 10.11 -6.56
N GLY A 123 5.79 9.31 -5.94
CA GLY A 123 5.98 8.81 -4.59
C GLY A 123 6.44 7.37 -4.57
N TYR A 124 7.41 7.03 -3.71
CA TYR A 124 7.83 5.65 -3.49
C TYR A 124 7.67 5.23 -2.03
N ARG A 125 7.54 3.92 -1.82
CA ARG A 125 7.50 3.30 -0.49
C ARG A 125 8.15 1.92 -0.53
N LEU A 126 9.08 1.66 0.39
CA LEU A 126 9.65 0.32 0.57
C LEU A 126 8.69 -0.54 1.38
N GLU A 127 8.40 -1.75 0.90
CA GLU A 127 7.38 -2.61 1.50
C GLU A 127 7.98 -3.73 2.34
N ARG A 128 9.02 -4.38 1.80
CA ARG A 128 9.49 -5.63 2.37
C ARG A 128 10.91 -5.94 1.97
N LEU A 129 11.70 -6.34 2.95
CA LEU A 129 13.00 -6.98 2.76
C LEU A 129 12.83 -8.47 3.04
N SER A 130 13.22 -9.33 2.09
CA SER A 130 13.10 -10.78 2.23
C SER A 130 14.45 -11.44 2.07
N GLY A 131 14.73 -12.41 2.93
CA GLY A 131 15.87 -13.30 2.81
C GLY A 131 15.43 -14.62 2.19
N ARG A 132 16.32 -15.23 1.41
CA ARG A 132 16.10 -16.55 0.82
C ARG A 132 17.31 -17.43 1.08
N PHE A 133 17.03 -18.64 1.54
CA PHE A 133 18.02 -19.68 1.73
C PHE A 133 18.18 -20.49 0.44
N LEU A 134 19.40 -20.98 0.20
CA LEU A 134 19.66 -21.93 -0.88
C LEU A 134 19.12 -23.32 -0.51
N ALA A 135 19.21 -23.71 0.75
CA ALA A 135 18.65 -24.96 1.26
C ALA A 135 17.18 -24.77 1.71
N ILE A 136 16.29 -25.65 1.23
CA ILE A 136 14.84 -25.56 1.49
C ILE A 136 14.53 -25.87 2.95
N GLU A 137 15.28 -26.78 3.56
CA GLU A 137 15.14 -27.18 4.96
C GLU A 137 15.38 -25.99 5.90
N GLN A 138 16.35 -25.14 5.58
CA GLN A 138 16.65 -23.93 6.35
C GLN A 138 15.57 -22.87 6.17
N GLN A 139 15.02 -22.73 4.96
CA GLN A 139 13.92 -21.79 4.68
C GLN A 139 12.69 -22.06 5.55
N ALA A 140 12.38 -23.33 5.84
CA ALA A 140 11.24 -23.71 6.67
C ALA A 140 11.44 -23.38 8.16
N LEU A 141 12.69 -23.28 8.62
CA LEU A 141 13.06 -23.00 10.00
C LEU A 141 13.29 -21.50 10.26
N ALA A 142 13.44 -20.70 9.20
CA ALA A 142 13.73 -19.28 9.29
C ALA A 142 12.61 -18.50 10.00
N GLN A 143 12.98 -17.72 11.01
CA GLN A 143 12.04 -16.86 11.74
C GLN A 143 12.01 -15.45 11.14
N HIS A 144 13.15 -14.98 10.63
CA HIS A 144 13.32 -13.63 10.07
C HIS A 144 13.67 -13.66 8.58
N GLY A 145 13.13 -14.63 7.83
CA GLY A 145 13.27 -14.67 6.36
C GLY A 145 12.47 -13.57 5.64
N ARG A 146 11.60 -12.84 6.35
CA ARG A 146 10.79 -11.75 5.78
C ARG A 146 10.56 -10.66 6.80
N VAL A 147 10.97 -9.45 6.46
CA VAL A 147 10.79 -8.24 7.27
C VAL A 147 9.87 -7.28 6.53
N GLN A 148 8.78 -6.85 7.17
CA GLN A 148 7.92 -5.79 6.64
C GLN A 148 8.55 -4.43 6.96
N LEU A 149 8.74 -3.62 5.93
CA LEU A 149 9.32 -2.28 6.02
C LEU A 149 8.25 -1.19 6.11
N ALA A 150 7.05 -1.46 5.58
CA ALA A 150 5.90 -0.61 5.72
C ALA A 150 4.67 -1.47 6.02
N GLU A 151 3.77 -0.95 6.85
CA GLU A 151 2.48 -1.54 7.11
C GLU A 151 1.39 -0.62 6.55
N SER A 152 0.39 -1.21 5.89
CA SER A 152 -0.77 -0.46 5.42
C SER A 152 -1.73 -0.26 6.60
N PRO A 153 -2.03 0.99 6.99
CA PRO A 153 -2.86 1.25 8.14
C PRO A 153 -4.28 0.69 7.93
N TYR A 154 -4.80 0.01 8.95
CA TYR A 154 -6.15 -0.59 8.95
C TYR A 154 -6.42 -1.61 7.82
N GLY A 155 -5.37 -2.13 7.17
CA GLY A 155 -5.50 -3.10 6.06
C GLY A 155 -6.04 -2.50 4.75
N ILE A 156 -6.20 -1.18 4.68
CA ILE A 156 -6.64 -0.48 3.48
C ILE A 156 -5.40 -0.20 2.63
N ASP A 157 -5.30 -0.88 1.49
CA ASP A 157 -4.18 -0.80 0.57
C ASP A 157 -4.69 -0.23 -0.76
N LEU A 158 -4.71 1.10 -0.86
CA LEU A 158 -5.19 1.81 -2.05
C LEU A 158 -4.42 1.34 -3.28
N TRP A 159 -3.10 1.28 -3.20
CA TRP A 159 -2.25 0.86 -4.30
C TRP A 159 -2.58 -0.54 -4.82
N ARG A 160 -2.87 -1.50 -3.91
CA ARG A 160 -3.30 -2.84 -4.30
C ARG A 160 -4.67 -2.82 -4.98
N TRP A 161 -5.62 -2.07 -4.45
CA TRP A 161 -6.95 -1.92 -5.06
C TRP A 161 -6.84 -1.31 -6.47
N LEU A 162 -6.02 -0.27 -6.64
CA LEU A 162 -5.76 0.36 -7.91
C LEU A 162 -5.16 -0.61 -8.94
N ARG A 163 -4.16 -1.42 -8.53
CA ARG A 163 -3.60 -2.45 -9.42
C ARG A 163 -4.57 -3.55 -9.80
N LEU A 164 -5.40 -4.01 -8.85
CA LEU A 164 -6.39 -5.06 -9.11
C LEU A 164 -7.47 -4.60 -10.07
N ASN A 165 -7.85 -3.32 -10.01
CA ASN A 165 -8.88 -2.78 -10.88
C ASN A 165 -8.43 -2.67 -12.35
N GLN A 166 -7.11 -2.70 -12.63
CA GLN A 166 -6.48 -2.65 -13.97
C GLN A 166 -7.00 -1.55 -14.91
N ARG A 167 -7.78 -0.60 -14.39
CA ARG A 167 -8.26 0.55 -15.15
C ARG A 167 -7.08 1.50 -15.32
N ASP A 168 -6.88 2.00 -16.53
CA ASP A 168 -5.94 3.08 -16.75
C ASP A 168 -6.44 4.30 -15.98
N LEU A 169 -5.77 4.58 -14.86
CA LEU A 169 -6.15 5.65 -13.97
C LEU A 169 -5.63 6.95 -14.59
N LEU A 170 -6.56 7.86 -14.86
CA LEU A 170 -6.27 9.13 -15.56
C LEU A 170 -5.22 10.00 -14.83
N LEU A 171 -5.01 9.79 -13.53
CA LEU A 171 -4.19 10.65 -12.68
C LEU A 171 -2.89 9.99 -12.18
N PHE A 172 -2.82 8.66 -12.08
CA PHE A 172 -1.68 7.98 -11.46
C PHE A 172 -1.44 6.57 -12.02
N ASP A 173 -0.19 6.13 -11.98
CA ASP A 173 0.26 4.83 -12.45
C ASP A 173 0.92 4.03 -11.30
N PRO A 174 0.23 3.03 -10.74
CA PRO A 174 0.78 2.21 -9.67
C PRO A 174 1.73 1.13 -10.21
N GLN A 175 3.01 1.23 -9.89
CA GLN A 175 4.04 0.28 -10.35
C GLN A 175 4.66 -0.50 -9.18
N ALA A 176 4.86 -1.81 -9.37
CA ALA A 176 5.65 -2.62 -8.43
C ALA A 176 7.12 -2.48 -8.75
N LEU A 177 7.90 -2.27 -7.71
CA LEU A 177 9.34 -2.20 -7.76
C LEU A 177 9.91 -3.41 -7.02
N ARG A 178 10.93 -4.03 -7.60
CA ARG A 178 11.61 -5.18 -7.00
C ARG A 178 13.07 -5.19 -7.39
N VAL A 179 13.94 -5.33 -6.41
CA VAL A 179 15.32 -5.80 -6.61
C VAL A 179 15.27 -7.32 -6.57
N THR A 180 15.80 -7.99 -7.59
CA THR A 180 15.86 -9.47 -7.64
C THR A 180 16.79 -10.02 -6.56
N TYR A 181 16.72 -11.32 -6.28
CA TYR A 181 17.60 -11.97 -5.29
C TYR A 181 19.08 -11.72 -5.60
N LEU A 182 19.78 -11.11 -4.64
CA LEU A 182 21.22 -10.89 -4.67
C LEU A 182 21.88 -11.57 -3.46
N PRO A 183 23.12 -12.05 -3.59
CA PRO A 183 23.83 -12.71 -2.50
C PRO A 183 24.11 -11.76 -1.34
N ILE A 184 23.95 -12.25 -0.11
CA ILE A 184 24.35 -11.56 1.11
C ILE A 184 25.78 -11.97 1.44
N ALA A 185 26.61 -10.98 1.77
CA ALA A 185 27.94 -11.20 2.34
C ALA A 185 28.13 -10.32 3.58
N ALA A 186 29.04 -10.76 4.45
CA ALA A 186 29.40 -10.00 5.64
C ALA A 186 30.05 -8.67 5.25
N ASP A 187 29.62 -7.60 5.91
CA ASP A 187 30.02 -6.21 5.67
C ASP A 187 29.73 -5.71 4.24
N ALA A 188 28.87 -6.39 3.47
CA ALA A 188 28.48 -5.97 2.14
C ALA A 188 27.57 -4.72 2.20
N VAL A 189 27.80 -3.78 1.29
CA VAL A 189 26.98 -2.58 1.16
C VAL A 189 26.44 -2.48 -0.25
N TYR A 190 25.12 -2.31 -0.38
CA TYR A 190 24.41 -2.16 -1.65
C TYR A 190 23.65 -0.85 -1.68
N SER A 191 23.74 -0.11 -2.78
CA SER A 191 22.92 1.07 -3.03
C SER A 191 21.80 0.72 -4.00
N VAL A 192 20.55 0.99 -3.64
CA VAL A 192 19.40 0.71 -4.50
C VAL A 192 18.89 2.01 -5.10
N SER A 193 18.90 2.09 -6.43
CA SER A 193 18.43 3.25 -7.19
C SER A 193 17.29 2.87 -8.15
N LEU A 194 16.48 3.86 -8.53
CA LEU A 194 15.45 3.68 -9.53
C LEU A 194 16.02 3.95 -10.93
N THR A 195 15.90 2.97 -11.80
CA THR A 195 16.25 3.07 -13.22
C THR A 195 14.98 3.02 -14.09
N PRO A 196 15.04 3.39 -15.38
CA PRO A 196 13.91 3.25 -16.30
C PRO A 196 13.37 1.81 -16.38
N THR A 197 14.22 0.81 -16.15
CA THR A 197 13.88 -0.62 -16.20
C THR A 197 13.40 -1.20 -14.86
N GLY A 198 13.48 -0.45 -13.76
CA GLY A 198 13.09 -0.92 -12.43
C GLY A 198 14.11 -0.57 -11.34
N LEU A 199 14.14 -1.32 -10.25
CA LEU A 199 15.16 -1.12 -9.22
C LEU A 199 16.46 -1.80 -9.62
N LEU A 200 17.56 -1.06 -9.47
CA LEU A 200 18.92 -1.58 -9.62
C LEU A 200 19.61 -1.50 -8.26
N ALA A 201 20.29 -2.58 -7.89
CA ALA A 201 21.13 -2.61 -6.69
C ALA A 201 22.59 -2.69 -7.13
N GLU A 202 23.37 -1.68 -6.75
CA GLU A 202 24.77 -1.54 -7.09
C GLU A 202 25.65 -1.85 -5.87
N PRO A 203 26.69 -2.68 -5.99
CA PRO A 203 27.63 -2.93 -4.91
C PRO A 203 28.45 -1.67 -4.63
N MET A 204 28.58 -1.28 -3.36
CA MET A 204 29.29 -0.06 -2.93
C MET A 204 30.64 -0.35 -2.29
N ASN A 205 30.99 -1.62 -2.10
CA ASN A 205 32.24 -2.02 -1.48
C ASN A 205 32.77 -3.37 -2.03
N PRO A 206 34.06 -3.68 -1.79
CA PRO A 206 34.68 -4.91 -2.30
C PRO A 206 33.99 -6.19 -1.82
N ALA A 207 33.41 -6.21 -0.62
CA ALA A 207 32.68 -7.37 -0.11
C ALA A 207 31.42 -7.65 -0.93
N ALA A 208 30.65 -6.61 -1.27
CA ALA A 208 29.49 -6.74 -2.16
C ALA A 208 29.89 -7.11 -3.59
N GLU A 209 30.98 -6.53 -4.12
CA GLU A 209 31.47 -6.89 -5.45
C GLU A 209 31.94 -8.34 -5.53
N ALA A 210 32.65 -8.84 -4.51
CA ALA A 210 33.09 -10.23 -4.44
C ALA A 210 31.88 -11.16 -4.38
N ALA A 211 30.89 -10.85 -3.55
CA ALA A 211 29.66 -11.64 -3.45
C ALA A 211 28.92 -11.78 -4.79
N LEU A 212 28.89 -10.71 -5.60
CA LEU A 212 28.28 -10.75 -6.93
C LEU A 212 29.12 -11.48 -7.99
N LYS A 213 30.45 -11.53 -7.83
CA LYS A 213 31.36 -12.25 -8.75
C LYS A 213 31.39 -13.75 -8.49
N ASP A 214 31.25 -14.14 -7.23
CA ASP A 214 31.26 -15.53 -6.78
C ASP A 214 29.91 -16.24 -6.99
N TRP A 215 28.93 -15.54 -7.56
CA TRP A 215 27.59 -16.01 -7.88
C TRP A 215 27.43 -16.34 -9.37
#